data_AF-A0A8K1FDW4-F1
#
_entry.id   AF-A0A8K1FDW4-F1
#
_cell.length_a   1.000
_cell.length_b   1.000
_cell.length_c   1.000
_cell.angle_alpha   90.00
_cell.angle_beta   90.00
_cell.angle_gamma   90.00
#
_symmetry.space_group_name_H-M   'P 1'
#
loop_
_entity.id
_entity.type
_entity.pdbx_description
1 polymer ?
#
loop_
_entity_poly.entity_id
_entity_poly.type
_entity_poly.pdbx_seq_one_letter_code
_entity_poly.pdbx_strand_id
1 'polypeptide(L)'
;MVAARATRSGISLLKLWTTDKGTFPIVLIAAGAATAASVVATRYLFFNPDVYFDKERRFAHMHHDGDVGSRWRQFRFRFANYDRNPINQSRQYDPLYEKPENQAVKR
;
A
#
# COMPACT_ATOMS: atom_id res chain seq x y z
N MET A 1 -30.31 -40.52 1.03
CA MET A 1 -29.84 -39.27 1.64
C MET A 1 -29.66 -38.19 0.57
N VAL A 2 -30.72 -37.49 0.20
CA VAL A 2 -30.67 -36.33 -0.72
C VAL A 2 -31.47 -35.21 -0.05
N ALA A 3 -30.86 -34.55 0.92
CA ALA A 3 -31.50 -33.46 1.68
C ALA A 3 -30.50 -32.33 2.01
N ALA A 4 -29.45 -32.15 1.20
CA ALA A 4 -28.47 -31.09 1.40
C ALA A 4 -28.51 -29.98 0.33
N ARG A 5 -29.34 -30.14 -0.73
CA ARG A 5 -29.33 -29.21 -1.90
C ARG A 5 -30.40 -28.12 -1.86
N ALA A 6 -31.37 -28.17 -0.94
CA ALA A 6 -32.59 -27.34 -1.01
C ALA A 6 -32.68 -26.17 -0.01
N THR A 7 -31.68 -25.91 0.82
CA THR A 7 -31.70 -24.83 1.84
C THR A 7 -30.67 -23.73 1.63
N ARG A 8 -30.13 -23.58 0.41
CA ARG A 8 -29.20 -22.48 0.07
C ARG A 8 -29.85 -21.28 -0.61
N SER A 9 -31.09 -21.40 -1.10
CA SER A 9 -31.76 -20.36 -1.90
C SER A 9 -32.37 -19.20 -1.10
N GLY A 10 -32.47 -19.30 0.24
CA GLY A 10 -33.04 -18.27 1.11
C GLY A 10 -32.04 -17.58 2.05
N ILE A 11 -30.77 -17.95 2.00
CA ILE A 11 -29.73 -17.35 2.85
C ILE A 11 -29.10 -16.19 2.08
N SER A 12 -29.20 -14.97 2.62
CA SER A 12 -28.50 -13.78 2.09
C SER A 12 -27.04 -14.12 1.77
N LEU A 13 -26.54 -13.69 0.61
CA LEU A 13 -25.17 -13.94 0.15
C LEU A 13 -24.12 -13.61 1.22
N LEU A 14 -24.33 -12.53 1.97
CA LEU A 14 -23.45 -12.15 3.08
C LEU A 14 -23.44 -13.20 4.19
N LYS A 15 -24.62 -13.72 4.56
CA LYS A 15 -24.76 -14.76 5.59
C LYS A 15 -24.21 -16.10 5.09
N LEU A 16 -24.31 -16.39 3.80
CA LEU A 16 -23.69 -17.56 3.18
C LEU A 16 -22.17 -17.48 3.26
N TRP A 17 -21.60 -16.31 2.98
CA TRP A 17 -20.16 -16.08 2.92
C TRP A 17 -19.50 -15.99 4.30
N THR A 18 -20.22 -15.49 5.30
CA THR A 18 -19.70 -15.36 6.67
C THR A 18 -19.93 -16.58 7.56
N THR A 19 -20.89 -17.44 7.23
CA THR A 19 -21.27 -18.59 8.08
C THR A 19 -20.70 -19.91 7.58
N ASP A 20 -20.34 -20.01 6.29
CA ASP A 20 -19.80 -21.24 5.72
C ASP A 20 -18.30 -21.40 6.03
N LYS A 21 -17.93 -22.54 6.63
CA LYS A 21 -16.57 -22.83 7.13
C LYS A 21 -15.50 -22.83 6.03
N GLY A 22 -15.86 -23.19 4.80
CA GLY A 22 -14.94 -23.18 3.66
C GLY A 22 -14.81 -21.80 3.00
N THR A 23 -15.88 -21.01 3.01
CA THR A 23 -15.94 -19.73 2.29
C THR A 23 -15.42 -18.56 3.15
N PHE A 24 -15.64 -18.59 4.47
CA PHE A 24 -15.19 -17.54 5.39
C PHE A 24 -13.68 -17.21 5.32
N PRO A 25 -12.73 -18.18 5.34
CA PRO A 25 -11.31 -17.84 5.27
C PRO A 25 -10.92 -17.18 3.94
N ILE A 26 -11.58 -17.56 2.83
CA ILE A 26 -11.33 -16.98 1.52
C ILE A 26 -11.78 -15.51 1.49
N VAL A 27 -13.00 -15.25 1.98
CA VAL A 27 -13.57 -13.89 2.04
C VAL A 27 -12.76 -13.01 2.97
N LEU A 28 -12.27 -13.55 4.09
CA LEU A 28 -11.40 -12.84 5.02
C LEU A 28 -10.09 -12.40 4.36
N ILE A 29 -9.42 -13.31 3.62
CA ILE A 29 -8.18 -13.00 2.91
C ILE A 29 -8.44 -11.98 1.80
N ALA A 30 -9.50 -12.16 1.02
CA ALA A 30 -9.86 -11.23 -0.06
C ALA A 30 -10.18 -9.82 0.49
N ALA A 31 -10.93 -9.74 1.59
CA ALA A 31 -11.23 -8.49 2.26
C ALA A 31 -9.95 -7.83 2.81
N GLY A 32 -9.07 -8.62 3.45
CA GLY A 32 -7.78 -8.13 3.94
C GLY A 32 -6.87 -7.62 2.80
N ALA A 33 -6.85 -8.31 1.67
CA ALA A 33 -6.11 -7.87 0.49
C ALA A 33 -6.69 -6.57 -0.09
N ALA A 34 -8.02 -6.46 -0.17
CA ALA A 34 -8.70 -5.26 -0.66
C ALA A 34 -8.42 -4.05 0.25
N THR A 35 -8.51 -4.19 1.57
CA THR A 35 -8.20 -3.10 2.50
C THR A 35 -6.74 -2.70 2.43
N ALA A 36 -5.81 -3.66 2.38
CA ALA A 36 -4.39 -3.37 2.21
C ALA A 36 -4.10 -2.63 0.90
N ALA A 37 -4.69 -3.07 -0.21
CA ALA A 37 -4.55 -2.41 -1.51
C ALA A 37 -5.10 -0.98 -1.47
N SER A 38 -6.27 -0.75 -0.88
CA SER A 38 -6.83 0.59 -0.71
C SER A 38 -5.92 1.49 0.11
N VAL A 39 -5.38 1.01 1.24
CA VAL A 39 -4.46 1.80 2.08
C VAL A 39 -3.20 2.19 1.32
N VAL A 40 -2.60 1.26 0.58
CA VAL A 40 -1.40 1.54 -0.22
C VAL A 40 -1.73 2.51 -1.35
N ALA A 41 -2.83 2.30 -2.08
CA ALA A 41 -3.24 3.18 -3.16
C ALA A 41 -3.50 4.62 -2.66
N THR A 42 -4.26 4.77 -1.58
CA THR A 42 -4.49 6.05 -0.90
C THR A 42 -3.17 6.71 -0.53
N ARG A 43 -2.26 5.98 0.12
CA ARG A 43 -0.95 6.53 0.51
C ARG A 43 -0.15 7.00 -0.71
N TYR A 44 -0.11 6.21 -1.77
CA TYR A 44 0.60 6.61 -2.98
C TYR A 44 -0.05 7.82 -3.67
N LEU A 45 -1.37 7.94 -3.63
CA LEU A 45 -2.08 9.02 -4.30
C LEU A 45 -1.95 10.36 -3.55
N PHE A 46 -1.96 10.35 -2.22
CA PHE A 46 -1.90 11.57 -1.41
C PHE A 46 -0.49 12.06 -1.08
N PHE A 47 0.51 11.18 -1.05
CA PHE A 47 1.89 11.57 -0.71
C PHE A 47 2.80 11.72 -1.94
N ASN A 48 2.33 11.37 -3.13
CA ASN A 48 3.11 11.56 -4.36
C ASN A 48 3.14 13.06 -4.74
N PRO A 49 4.32 13.67 -4.92
CA PRO A 49 4.45 15.07 -5.35
C PRO A 49 3.86 15.36 -6.73
N ASP A 50 3.58 14.31 -7.52
CA ASP A 50 3.02 14.45 -8.87
C ASP A 50 1.49 14.54 -8.89
N VAL A 51 0.82 14.36 -7.75
CA VAL A 51 -0.65 14.34 -7.67
C VAL A 51 -1.14 15.37 -6.65
N TYR A 52 -1.99 16.29 -7.11
CA TYR A 52 -2.61 17.31 -6.26
C TYR A 52 -4.13 17.14 -6.21
N PHE A 53 -4.68 17.09 -5.00
CA PHE A 53 -6.13 17.16 -4.75
C PHE A 53 -6.60 18.57 -4.40
N ASP A 54 -5.67 19.45 -4.06
CA ASP A 54 -5.97 20.81 -3.65
C ASP A 54 -6.23 21.71 -4.85
N LYS A 55 -7.28 22.54 -4.77
CA LYS A 55 -7.62 23.49 -5.82
C LYS A 55 -6.53 24.53 -6.05
N GLU A 56 -5.78 24.87 -5.01
CA GLU A 56 -4.72 25.88 -5.03
C GLU A 56 -3.51 25.44 -5.87
N ARG A 57 -3.18 24.15 -5.85
CA ARG A 57 -2.00 23.58 -6.52
C ARG A 57 -2.33 22.99 -7.89
N ARG A 58 -3.60 23.06 -8.32
CA ARG A 58 -4.09 22.50 -9.60
C ARG A 58 -3.38 23.05 -10.84
N PHE A 59 -2.91 24.30 -10.77
CA PHE A 59 -2.23 24.98 -11.87
C PHE A 59 -0.72 25.13 -11.63
N ALA A 60 -0.19 24.52 -10.56
CA ALA A 60 1.24 24.52 -10.31
C ALA A 60 1.95 23.70 -11.41
N HIS A 61 2.65 24.39 -12.31
CA HIS A 61 3.41 23.73 -13.37
C HIS A 61 4.70 23.08 -12.87
N MET A 62 5.25 23.55 -11.74
CA MET A 62 6.43 22.98 -11.12
C MET A 62 6.03 22.09 -9.94
N HIS A 63 6.28 20.78 -10.08
CA HIS A 63 6.03 19.76 -9.04
C HIS A 63 7.14 19.74 -7.97
N HIS A 64 8.01 20.75 -7.95
CA HIS A 64 9.30 20.77 -7.26
C HIS A 64 9.24 21.51 -5.94
N ASP A 65 8.22 21.25 -5.13
CA ASP A 65 8.32 21.57 -3.71
C ASP A 65 9.40 20.64 -3.11
N GLY A 66 10.58 21.21 -2.84
CA GLY A 66 11.77 20.46 -2.43
C GLY A 66 11.54 19.63 -1.17
N ASP A 67 10.71 20.11 -0.27
CA ASP A 67 10.38 19.45 1.00
C ASP A 67 9.42 18.26 0.78
N VAL A 68 8.44 18.41 -0.10
CA VAL A 68 7.50 17.32 -0.42
C VAL A 68 8.21 16.23 -1.22
N GLY A 69 9.01 16.61 -2.22
CA GLY A 69 9.77 15.67 -3.05
C GLY A 69 10.85 14.92 -2.27
N SER A 70 11.55 15.60 -1.35
CA SER A 70 12.54 14.98 -0.47
C SER A 70 11.90 13.96 0.47
N ARG A 71 10.78 14.32 1.13
CA ARG A 71 10.01 13.43 1.99
C ARG A 71 9.47 12.20 1.24
N TRP A 72 8.94 12.39 0.02
CA TRP A 72 8.46 11.28 -0.81
C TRP A 72 9.59 10.30 -1.18
N ARG A 73 10.75 10.84 -1.53
CA ARG A 73 11.96 10.06 -1.84
C ARG A 73 12.49 9.32 -0.60
N GLN A 74 12.53 9.98 0.56
CA GLN A 74 12.90 9.38 1.84
C GLN A 74 11.97 8.21 2.19
N PHE A 75 10.66 8.38 1.99
CA PHE A 75 9.69 7.31 2.18
C PHE A 75 10.02 6.07 1.32
N ARG A 76 10.22 6.25 0.02
CA ARG A 76 10.58 5.14 -0.89
C ARG A 76 11.91 4.49 -0.51
N PHE A 77 12.89 5.30 -0.10
CA PHE A 77 14.19 4.80 0.35
C PHE A 77 14.07 3.96 1.63
N ARG A 78 13.27 4.38 2.61
CA ARG A 78 12.99 3.61 3.83
C ARG A 78 12.26 2.31 3.53
N PHE A 79 11.30 2.33 2.61
CA PHE A 79 10.58 1.13 2.19
C PHE A 79 11.51 0.13 1.47
N ALA A 80 12.38 0.60 0.58
CA ALA A 80 13.36 -0.24 -0.12
C ALA A 80 14.43 -0.83 0.83
N ASN A 81 14.65 -0.20 1.99
CA ASN A 81 15.56 -0.65 3.04
C ASN A 81 14.82 -1.24 4.24
N TYR A 82 13.57 -1.67 4.06
CA TYR A 82 12.84 -2.35 5.12
C TYR A 82 13.56 -3.64 5.54
N ASP A 83 14.04 -4.42 4.55
CA ASP A 83 14.87 -5.59 4.75
C ASP A 83 16.21 -5.46 4.02
N ARG A 84 17.26 -6.05 4.56
CA ARG A 84 18.61 -6.01 3.97
C ARG A 84 18.69 -6.91 2.74
N ASN A 85 19.18 -6.37 1.62
CA ASN A 85 19.29 -7.07 0.34
C ASN A 85 20.64 -6.71 -0.35
N PRO A 86 21.33 -7.66 -1.01
CA PRO A 86 22.50 -7.35 -1.86
C PRO A 86 22.36 -6.10 -2.74
N ILE A 87 21.16 -5.83 -3.27
CA ILE A 87 20.89 -4.65 -4.08
C ILE A 87 20.97 -3.37 -3.24
N ASN A 88 20.30 -3.31 -2.09
CA ASN A 88 20.23 -2.09 -1.26
C ASN A 88 21.53 -1.79 -0.49
N GLN A 89 22.38 -2.80 -0.34
CA GLN A 89 23.73 -2.68 0.22
C GLN A 89 24.81 -2.39 -0.83
N SER A 90 24.45 -2.34 -2.11
CA SER A 90 25.42 -2.06 -3.16
C SER A 90 25.95 -0.63 -3.06
N ARG A 91 27.21 -0.45 -3.49
CA ARG A 91 27.90 0.86 -3.51
C ARG A 91 27.22 1.88 -4.41
N GLN A 92 26.37 1.43 -5.34
CA GLN A 92 25.59 2.29 -6.22
C GLN A 92 24.65 3.22 -5.45
N TYR A 93 24.26 2.84 -4.23
CA TYR A 93 23.36 3.62 -3.38
C TYR A 93 24.07 4.40 -2.28
N ASP A 94 25.40 4.38 -2.19
CA ASP A 94 26.18 5.16 -1.19
C ASP A 94 25.72 6.65 -1.12
N PRO A 95 25.55 7.36 -2.25
CA PRO A 95 25.11 8.77 -2.23
C PRO A 95 23.69 8.97 -1.69
N LEU A 96 22.86 7.92 -1.62
CA LEU A 96 21.53 8.01 -1.03
C LEU A 96 21.57 7.92 0.49
N TYR A 97 22.51 7.20 1.08
CA TYR A 97 22.68 7.09 2.53
C TYR A 97 23.34 8.34 3.14
N GLU A 98 24.19 9.03 2.37
CA GLU A 98 24.88 10.25 2.80
C GLU A 98 23.94 11.43 3.05
N LYS A 99 22.75 11.41 2.45
CA LYS A 99 21.79 12.51 2.56
C LYS A 99 21.23 12.62 3.98
N PRO A 100 21.06 13.84 4.51
CA PRO A 100 20.67 14.06 5.91
C PRO A 100 19.35 13.37 6.27
N GLU A 101 18.39 13.36 5.33
CA GLU A 101 17.09 12.70 5.48
C GLU A 101 17.19 11.18 5.72
N ASN A 102 18.27 10.53 5.27
CA ASN A 102 18.38 9.07 5.21
C ASN A 102 19.30 8.48 6.29
N GLN A 103 19.91 9.32 7.13
CA GLN A 103 20.86 8.88 8.18
C GLN A 103 20.22 7.96 9.23
N ALA A 104 18.90 7.97 9.37
CA ALA A 104 18.18 7.07 10.26
C ALA A 104 18.14 5.61 9.76
N VAL A 105 18.44 5.35 8.49
CA VAL A 105 18.40 4.00 7.89
C VAL A 105 19.77 3.34 8.08
N LYS A 106 19.79 2.24 8.85
CA LYS A 106 21.00 1.44 9.08
C LYS A 106 21.24 0.46 7.93
N ARG A 107 22.50 0.22 7.60
CA ARG A 107 22.95 -0.82 6.67
C ARG A 107 23.14 -2.17 7.36
#